data_AF-X1UQG9-F1
#
_entry.id   AF-X1UQG9-F1
#
_cell.length_a   1.000
_cell.length_b   1.000
_cell.length_c   1.000
_cell.angle_alpha   90.00
_cell.angle_beta   90.00
_cell.angle_gamma   90.00
#
_symmetry.space_group_name_H-M   'P 1'
#
loop_
_entity.id
_entity.type
_entity.pdbx_description
1 polymer ?
#
loop_
_entity_poly.entity_id
_entity_poly.type
_entity_poly.pdbx_seq_one_letter_code
_entity_poly.pdbx_strand_id
1 'polypeptide(L)'
;ETAKSLGANFVIAISVSQTIKKRAEFNNAVEIFFRSDSITSAELRKLQLSFADVVITPKVGRFHWSDFSKPEQCIREGEIAAQNAILELKKKLKRVKPNWWKRLFY
;
A
#
# COMPACT_ATOMS: atom_id res chain seq x y z
N GLU A 1 0.52 -0.26 11.17
CA GLU A 1 0.31 0.06 12.60
C GLU A 1 0.46 1.55 12.91
N THR A 2 1.49 2.24 12.39
CA THR A 2 1.78 3.66 12.69
C THR A 2 0.59 4.61 12.53
N ALA A 3 -0.19 4.50 11.45
CA ALA A 3 -1.38 5.35 11.28
C ALA A 3 -2.37 5.18 12.45
N LYS A 4 -2.57 3.95 12.93
CA LYS A 4 -3.47 3.67 14.07
C LYS A 4 -2.88 4.18 15.39
N SER A 5 -1.57 4.05 15.60
CA SER A 5 -0.92 4.59 16.81
C SER A 5 -0.95 6.12 16.86
N LEU A 6 -0.98 6.79 15.71
CA LEU A 6 -1.22 8.23 15.58
C LEU A 6 -2.70 8.65 15.74
N GLY A 7 -3.59 7.72 16.08
CA GLY A 7 -5.00 7.99 16.36
C GLY A 7 -5.93 7.85 15.16
N ALA A 8 -5.46 7.32 14.01
CA ALA A 8 -6.35 7.06 12.89
C ALA A 8 -7.37 5.97 13.23
N ASN A 9 -8.65 6.30 13.08
CA ASN A 9 -9.78 5.38 13.26
C ASN A 9 -10.11 4.56 12.01
N PHE A 10 -9.57 4.98 10.86
CA PHE A 10 -9.74 4.34 9.58
C PHE A 10 -8.48 4.57 8.75
N VAL A 11 -7.94 3.51 8.15
CA VAL A 11 -6.67 3.54 7.43
C VAL A 11 -6.88 3.08 6.00
N ILE A 12 -6.55 3.97 5.05
CA ILE A 12 -6.48 3.68 3.63
C ILE A 12 -5.00 3.54 3.27
N ALA A 13 -4.58 2.37 2.83
CA ALA A 13 -3.21 2.15 2.37
C ALA A 13 -3.13 2.20 0.85
N ILE A 14 -2.08 2.82 0.32
CA ILE A 14 -1.76 2.86 -1.10
C ILE A 14 -0.51 2.02 -1.34
N SER A 15 -0.64 0.93 -2.09
CA SER A 15 0.49 0.04 -2.43
C SER A 15 0.94 0.30 -3.87
N VAL A 16 2.14 0.86 -4.03
CA VAL A 16 2.74 1.18 -5.35
C VAL A 16 3.89 0.25 -5.74
N SER A 17 4.30 -0.63 -4.83
CA SER A 17 5.47 -1.47 -5.05
C SER A 17 5.21 -2.58 -6.06
N GLN A 18 6.28 -3.01 -6.74
CA GLN A 18 6.22 -4.13 -7.67
C GLN A 18 6.07 -5.48 -6.95
N THR A 19 5.38 -6.41 -7.60
CA THR A 19 5.30 -7.81 -7.14
C THR A 19 6.64 -8.49 -7.36
N ILE A 20 7.15 -9.15 -6.31
CA ILE A 20 8.33 -9.98 -6.41
C ILE A 20 8.07 -11.17 -7.34
N LYS A 21 8.86 -11.29 -8.42
CA LYS A 21 8.83 -12.45 -9.32
C LYS A 21 9.63 -13.60 -8.71
N LYS A 22 9.28 -14.86 -9.02
CA LYS A 22 10.16 -15.99 -8.75
C LYS A 22 11.43 -15.85 -9.60
N ARG A 23 12.59 -15.99 -8.98
CA ARG A 23 13.91 -16.01 -9.61
C ARG A 23 14.71 -17.13 -8.95
N ALA A 24 15.24 -18.04 -9.75
CA ALA A 24 16.00 -19.20 -9.28
C ALA A 24 17.51 -19.08 -9.59
N GLU A 25 17.89 -18.19 -10.51
CA GLU A 25 19.27 -18.05 -10.97
C GLU A 25 19.87 -16.72 -10.48
N PHE A 26 21.07 -16.79 -9.91
CA PHE A 26 21.83 -15.66 -9.40
C PHE A 26 23.29 -15.80 -9.84
N ASN A 27 23.86 -14.73 -10.37
CA ASN A 27 25.20 -14.70 -10.95
C ASN A 27 26.27 -14.31 -9.93
N ASN A 28 25.90 -13.65 -8.82
CA ASN A 28 26.83 -13.20 -7.79
C ASN A 28 26.13 -12.93 -6.44
N ALA A 29 26.94 -12.71 -5.39
CA ALA A 29 26.46 -12.46 -4.04
C ALA A 29 25.62 -11.17 -3.89
N VAL A 30 25.91 -10.15 -4.71
CA VAL A 30 25.16 -8.87 -4.69
C VAL A 30 23.72 -9.08 -5.15
N GLU A 31 23.50 -9.90 -6.18
CA GLU A 31 22.14 -10.26 -6.62
C GLU A 31 21.37 -11.04 -5.55
N ILE A 32 22.05 -11.91 -4.79
CA ILE A 32 21.45 -12.66 -3.68
C ILE A 32 21.05 -11.70 -2.55
N PHE A 33 21.91 -10.72 -2.23
CA PHE A 33 21.61 -9.69 -1.24
C PHE A 33 20.35 -8.88 -1.61
N PHE A 34 20.29 -8.35 -2.84
CA PHE A 34 19.10 -7.63 -3.32
C PHE A 34 17.85 -8.51 -3.37
N ARG A 35 18.02 -9.81 -3.64
CA ARG A 35 16.92 -10.76 -3.59
C ARG A 35 16.38 -10.94 -2.17
N SER A 36 17.25 -11.07 -1.19
CA SER A 36 16.87 -11.18 0.23
C SER A 36 16.12 -9.92 0.68
N ASP A 37 16.64 -8.73 0.37
CA ASP A 37 15.99 -7.46 0.67
C ASP A 37 14.59 -7.37 0.04
N SER A 38 14.47 -7.73 -1.25
CA SER A 38 13.19 -7.73 -1.96
C SER A 38 12.15 -8.66 -1.32
N ILE A 39 12.56 -9.83 -0.84
CA ILE A 39 11.67 -10.79 -0.17
C ILE A 39 11.22 -10.24 1.18
N THR A 40 12.16 -9.77 2.00
CA THR A 40 11.89 -9.21 3.33
C THR A 40 10.96 -7.99 3.21
N SER A 41 11.25 -7.08 2.30
CA SER A 41 10.42 -5.91 2.01
C SER A 41 9.01 -6.28 1.54
N ALA A 42 8.87 -7.35 0.75
CA ALA A 42 7.56 -7.83 0.30
C ALA A 42 6.72 -8.40 1.45
N GLU A 43 7.32 -9.19 2.34
CA GLU A 43 6.57 -9.77 3.46
C GLU A 43 6.26 -8.73 4.55
N LEU A 44 7.18 -7.79 4.80
CA LEU A 44 6.91 -6.63 5.64
C LEU A 44 5.75 -5.81 5.09
N ARG A 45 5.71 -5.55 3.78
CA ARG A 45 4.60 -4.83 3.15
C ARG A 45 3.28 -5.56 3.35
N LYS A 46 3.25 -6.88 3.15
CA LYS A 46 2.04 -7.69 3.34
C LYS A 46 1.51 -7.57 4.78
N LEU A 47 2.40 -7.65 5.77
CA LEU A 47 2.06 -7.41 7.18
C LEU A 47 1.55 -5.98 7.40
N GLN A 48 2.23 -4.97 6.87
CA GLN A 48 1.80 -3.57 7.01
C GLN A 48 0.41 -3.33 6.39
N LEU A 49 0.15 -3.90 5.22
CA LEU A 49 -1.13 -3.80 4.52
C LEU A 49 -2.27 -4.50 5.26
N SER A 50 -2.00 -5.56 6.03
CA SER A 50 -3.06 -6.24 6.82
C SER A 50 -3.64 -5.37 7.93
N PHE A 51 -2.98 -4.26 8.29
CA PHE A 51 -3.50 -3.29 9.25
C PHE A 51 -4.43 -2.25 8.64
N ALA A 52 -4.52 -2.15 7.31
CA ALA A 52 -5.35 -1.19 6.61
C ALA A 52 -6.79 -1.70 6.46
N ASP A 53 -7.77 -0.78 6.51
CA ASP A 53 -9.18 -1.11 6.30
C ASP A 53 -9.51 -1.24 4.81
N VAL A 54 -8.79 -0.47 3.98
CA VAL A 54 -8.83 -0.53 2.52
C VAL A 54 -7.41 -0.40 1.97
N VAL A 55 -7.09 -1.25 0.99
CA VAL A 55 -5.85 -1.17 0.22
C VAL A 55 -6.19 -0.83 -1.22
N ILE A 56 -5.57 0.23 -1.75
CA ILE A 56 -5.67 0.63 -3.15
C ILE A 56 -4.32 0.36 -3.80
N THR A 57 -4.34 -0.32 -4.95
CA THR A 57 -3.11 -0.68 -5.69
C THR A 57 -3.19 -0.12 -7.11
N PRO A 58 -2.67 1.10 -7.34
CA PRO A 58 -2.57 1.68 -8.68
C PRO A 58 -1.69 0.81 -9.60
N LYS A 59 -1.98 0.78 -10.91
CA LYS A 59 -1.24 -0.05 -11.88
C LYS A 59 0.11 0.58 -12.28
N VAL A 60 0.85 1.11 -11.32
CA VAL A 60 2.14 1.79 -11.54
C VAL A 60 3.34 0.86 -11.48
N GLY A 61 3.18 -0.40 -11.05
CA GLY A 61 4.28 -1.37 -10.93
C GLY A 61 4.99 -1.73 -12.25
N ARG A 62 4.46 -1.26 -13.39
CA ARG A 62 5.12 -1.36 -14.70
C ARG A 62 6.23 -0.32 -14.90
N PHE A 63 6.23 0.76 -14.13
CA PHE A 63 7.26 1.78 -14.17
C PHE A 63 8.43 1.38 -13.26
N HIS A 64 9.65 1.61 -13.73
CA HIS A 64 10.81 1.44 -12.88
C HIS A 64 10.78 2.49 -11.77
N TRP A 65 11.16 2.14 -10.55
CA TRP A 65 11.07 3.04 -9.38
C TRP A 65 11.91 4.32 -9.54
N SER A 66 12.94 4.27 -10.39
CA SER A 66 13.81 5.40 -10.73
C SER A 66 13.48 6.07 -12.07
N ASP A 67 12.39 5.68 -12.73
CA ASP A 67 11.94 6.31 -13.98
C ASP A 67 11.07 7.52 -13.66
N PHE A 68 11.70 8.70 -13.63
CA PHE A 68 11.05 9.98 -13.36
C PHE A 68 10.46 10.65 -14.62
N SER A 69 10.48 9.98 -15.77
CA SER A 69 10.03 10.57 -17.05
C SER A 69 8.51 10.54 -17.27
N LYS A 70 7.76 9.81 -16.44
CA LYS A 70 6.31 9.56 -16.63
C LYS A 70 5.44 9.90 -15.42
N PRO A 71 5.61 11.06 -14.75
CA PRO A 71 4.85 11.39 -13.56
C PRO A 71 3.34 11.49 -13.83
N GLU A 72 2.92 12.04 -14.97
CA GLU A 72 1.50 12.20 -15.32
C GLU A 72 0.80 10.84 -15.45
N GLN A 73 1.50 9.84 -15.98
CA GLN A 73 0.95 8.49 -16.11
C GLN A 73 0.76 7.84 -14.74
N CYS A 74 1.71 8.03 -13.82
CA CYS A 74 1.59 7.54 -12.44
C CYS A 74 0.43 8.21 -11.70
N ILE A 75 0.27 9.53 -11.84
CA ILE A 75 -0.86 10.28 -11.26
C ILE A 75 -2.18 9.75 -11.80
N ARG A 76 -2.28 9.58 -13.11
CA ARG A 76 -3.50 9.09 -13.76
C ARG A 76 -3.90 7.70 -13.29
N GLU A 77 -2.95 6.78 -13.11
CA GLU A 77 -3.22 5.46 -12.56
C GLU A 77 -3.70 5.52 -11.10
N GLY A 78 -3.17 6.49 -10.32
CA GLY A 78 -3.65 6.78 -8.97
C GLY A 78 -5.10 7.25 -8.96
N GLU A 79 -5.45 8.20 -9.82
CA GLU A 79 -6.84 8.70 -9.97
C GLU A 79 -7.81 7.57 -10.32
N ILE A 80 -7.45 6.75 -11.32
CA ILE A 80 -8.28 5.63 -11.76
C ILE A 80 -8.48 4.63 -10.61
N ALA A 81 -7.42 4.29 -9.89
CA ALA A 81 -7.49 3.36 -8.77
C ALA A 81 -8.34 3.89 -7.61
N ALA A 82 -8.22 5.18 -7.29
CA ALA A 82 -9.04 5.84 -6.28
C ALA A 82 -10.52 5.89 -6.70
N GLN A 83 -10.79 6.24 -7.96
CA GLN A 83 -12.15 6.30 -8.50
C GLN A 83 -12.83 4.92 -8.44
N ASN A 84 -12.11 3.86 -8.78
CA ASN A 84 -12.63 2.49 -8.71
C ASN A 84 -12.93 2.04 -7.27
N ALA A 85 -12.17 2.53 -6.28
CA ALA A 85 -12.35 2.19 -4.87
C ALA A 85 -13.40 3.07 -4.14
N ILE A 86 -13.87 4.16 -4.75
CA ILE A 86 -14.63 5.21 -4.06
C ILE A 86 -15.92 4.70 -3.39
N LEU A 87 -16.63 3.78 -4.04
CA LEU A 87 -17.88 3.23 -3.51
C LEU A 87 -17.61 2.34 -2.28
N GLU A 88 -16.59 1.49 -2.35
CA GLU A 88 -16.19 0.63 -1.24
C GLU A 88 -15.69 1.48 -0.05
N LEU A 89 -14.87 2.50 -0.33
CA LEU A 89 -14.37 3.45 0.66
C LEU A 89 -15.52 4.10 1.41
N LYS A 90 -16.49 4.68 0.68
CA LYS A 90 -17.68 5.31 1.29
C LYS A 90 -18.49 4.31 2.13
N LYS A 91 -18.65 3.07 1.66
CA LYS A 91 -19.37 2.02 2.39
C LYS A 91 -18.67 1.64 3.70
N LYS A 92 -17.35 1.46 3.66
CA LYS A 92 -16.55 1.10 4.83
C LYS A 92 -16.45 2.25 5.83
N LEU A 93 -16.26 3.48 5.34
CA LEU A 93 -16.17 4.67 6.19
C LEU A 93 -17.44 4.91 7.02
N LYS A 94 -18.63 4.68 6.45
CA LYS A 94 -19.92 4.79 7.18
C LYS A 94 -20.03 3.84 8.37
N ARG A 95 -19.26 2.75 8.41
CA ARG A 95 -19.29 1.77 9.50
C ARG A 95 -18.35 2.12 10.66
N VAL A 96 -17.48 3.13 10.46
CA VAL A 96 -16.54 3.58 11.48
C VAL A 96 -17.28 4.46 12.48
N LYS A 97 -17.35 4.03 13.74
CA LYS A 97 -17.92 4.85 14.82
C LYS A 97 -16.95 5.99 15.17
N PRO A 98 -17.42 7.24 15.33
CA PRO A 98 -16.52 8.34 15.67
C PRO A 98 -15.94 8.16 17.08
N ASN A 99 -14.62 8.31 17.21
CA ASN A 99 -13.91 8.06 18.47
C ASN A 99 -14.30 9.04 19.60
N TRP A 100 -14.89 10.19 19.26
CA TRP A 100 -15.37 11.16 20.25
C TRP A 100 -16.48 10.61 21.13
N TRP A 101 -17.30 9.66 20.65
CA TRP A 101 -18.33 9.03 21.47
C TRP A 101 -17.73 8.20 22.60
N LYS A 102 -16.58 7.55 22.37
CA LYS A 102 -15.88 6.81 23.44
C LYS A 102 -15.31 7.73 24.50
N ARG A 103 -14.94 8.97 24.17
CA ARG A 103 -14.45 9.98 25.13
C ARG A 103 -15.56 10.71 25.90
N LEU A 104 -16.81 10.56 25.46
CA LEU A 104 -17.97 11.25 26.04
C LEU A 104 -18.74 10.36 27.02
N PHE A 105 -18.62 9.03 26.86
CA PHE A 105 -19.35 8.02 27.64
C PHE A 105 -18.43 7.08 28.45
N TYR A 106 -17.12 7.38 28.48
CA TYR A 106 -16.08 6.84 29.36
C TYR A 106 -15.21 8.01 29.80
#